data_AF-A0A940U7B9-F1
#
_entry.id   AF-A0A940U7B9-F1
#
_cell.length_a   1.000
_cell.length_b   1.000
_cell.length_c   1.000
_cell.angle_alpha   90.00
_cell.angle_beta   90.00
_cell.angle_gamma   90.00
#
_symmetry.space_group_name_H-M   'P 1'
#
loop_
_entity.id
_entity.type
_entity.pdbx_description
1 polymer ?
#
loop_
_entity_poly.entity_id
_entity_poly.type
_entity_poly.pdbx_seq_one_letter_code
_entity_poly.pdbx_strand_id
1 'polypeptide(L)'
;IVKEMAAAGREAGVGPMAAVAGAIAEFVGRDLMDQSPQIIVENGGDIFLATKVKRKISIFTEKKSLPSSVDFWIDPGKTPLGICTSSGTEGPSFSFGRADAVMVISSSAAIADAMATAAGNRVHSRTDIHKVLDFLRGARHVRAGAVFIEGEMGFWGDLELAE
;
A
#
# COMPACT_ATOMS: atom_id res chain seq x y z
N ILE A 1 4.22 0.34 18.95
CA ILE A 1 3.11 0.10 18.00
C ILE A 1 1.95 1.10 18.09
N VAL A 2 1.20 1.21 19.20
CA VAL A 2 0.01 2.09 19.29
C VAL A 2 0.28 3.56 18.93
N LYS A 3 1.40 4.13 19.39
CA LYS A 3 1.80 5.50 19.04
C LYS A 3 2.04 5.68 17.54
N GLU A 4 2.62 4.69 16.89
CA GLU A 4 2.90 4.69 15.45
C GLU A 4 1.60 4.65 14.65
N MET A 5 0.70 3.74 15.02
CA MET A 5 -0.63 3.64 14.42
C MET A 5 -1.41 4.94 14.56
N ALA A 6 -1.35 5.58 15.73
CA ALA A 6 -2.03 6.86 15.96
C ALA A 6 -1.43 8.01 15.16
N ALA A 7 -0.11 8.03 14.95
CA ALA A 7 0.56 9.02 14.11
C ALA A 7 0.21 8.84 12.63
N ALA A 8 0.31 7.60 12.13
CA ALA A 8 -0.04 7.24 10.75
C ALA A 8 -1.51 7.54 10.43
N GLY A 9 -2.43 7.14 11.32
CA GLY A 9 -3.85 7.46 11.17
C GLY A 9 -4.11 8.97 11.12
N ARG A 10 -3.43 9.75 11.98
CA ARG A 10 -3.54 11.22 11.96
C ARG A 10 -3.03 11.83 10.66
N GLU A 11 -1.90 11.36 10.14
CA GLU A 11 -1.34 11.84 8.87
C GLU A 11 -2.30 11.57 7.70
N ALA A 12 -2.91 10.39 7.67
CA ALA A 12 -3.83 9.98 6.62
C ALA A 12 -5.28 10.51 6.81
N GLY A 13 -5.59 11.07 7.98
CA GLY A 13 -6.94 11.54 8.33
C GLY A 13 -7.94 10.39 8.57
N VAL A 14 -7.48 9.27 9.12
CA VAL A 14 -8.28 8.07 9.46
C VAL A 14 -8.01 7.63 10.90
N GLY A 15 -8.80 6.66 11.39
CA GLY A 15 -8.60 6.09 12.72
C GLY A 15 -7.30 5.28 12.83
N PRO A 16 -6.68 5.15 14.03
CA PRO A 16 -5.43 4.40 14.20
C PRO A 16 -5.47 2.95 13.74
N MET A 17 -6.65 2.31 13.81
CA MET A 17 -6.82 0.92 13.39
C MET A 17 -6.64 0.71 11.89
N ALA A 18 -6.72 1.76 11.08
CA ALA A 18 -6.41 1.72 9.66
C ALA A 18 -4.91 1.55 9.37
N ALA A 19 -4.04 1.54 10.38
CA ALA A 19 -2.60 1.31 10.24
C ALA A 19 -2.15 -0.02 10.88
N VAL A 20 -3.09 -0.83 11.39
CA VAL A 20 -2.75 -1.93 12.31
C VAL A 20 -1.95 -3.02 11.63
N ALA A 21 -2.32 -3.39 10.40
CA ALA A 21 -1.72 -4.53 9.73
C ALA A 21 -0.32 -4.18 9.23
N GLY A 22 -0.18 -3.00 8.61
CA GLY A 22 1.11 -2.45 8.22
C GLY A 22 2.03 -2.21 9.42
N ALA A 23 1.51 -1.66 10.53
CA ALA A 23 2.33 -1.46 11.74
C ALA A 23 2.83 -2.78 12.32
N ILE A 24 2.00 -3.83 12.37
CA ILE A 24 2.44 -5.15 12.85
C ILE A 24 3.53 -5.70 11.92
N ALA A 25 3.31 -5.68 10.61
CA ALA A 25 4.27 -6.18 9.63
C ALA A 25 5.63 -5.45 9.74
N GLU A 26 5.62 -4.13 9.91
CA GLU A 26 6.83 -3.33 10.06
C GLU A 26 7.56 -3.60 11.38
N PHE A 27 6.85 -3.69 12.51
CA PHE A 27 7.51 -3.97 13.80
C PHE A 27 8.15 -5.36 13.81
N VAL A 28 7.43 -6.39 13.34
CA VAL A 28 7.99 -7.74 13.20
C VAL A 28 9.18 -7.75 12.24
N GLY A 29 9.05 -7.08 11.09
CA GLY A 29 10.10 -7.03 10.10
C GLY A 29 11.37 -6.36 10.60
N ARG A 30 11.24 -5.26 11.36
CA ARG A 30 12.36 -4.56 11.99
C ARG A 30 13.05 -5.41 13.07
N ASP A 31 12.29 -6.10 13.90
CA ASP A 31 12.84 -6.99 14.94
C ASP A 31 13.65 -8.16 14.35
N LEU A 32 13.32 -8.59 13.13
CA LEU A 32 14.02 -9.66 12.43
C LEU A 32 15.26 -9.18 11.65
N MET A 33 15.48 -7.87 11.46
CA MET A 33 16.56 -7.33 10.62
C MET A 33 17.97 -7.72 11.08
N ASP A 34 18.15 -7.95 12.38
CA ASP A 34 19.44 -8.41 12.94
C ASP A 34 19.70 -9.90 12.63
N GLN A 35 18.67 -10.66 12.25
CA GLN A 35 18.75 -12.09 11.95
C GLN A 35 18.86 -12.38 10.46
N SER A 36 18.27 -11.52 9.62
CA SER A 36 18.32 -11.67 8.16
C SER A 36 18.38 -10.32 7.44
N PRO A 37 19.27 -10.16 6.44
CA PRO A 37 19.28 -8.98 5.58
C PRO A 37 18.17 -9.00 4.50
N GLN A 38 17.37 -10.07 4.43
CA GLN A 38 16.29 -10.24 3.47
C GLN A 38 15.04 -10.72 4.20
N ILE A 39 14.05 -9.83 4.31
CA ILE A 39 12.84 -10.01 5.10
C ILE A 39 11.66 -9.55 4.26
N ILE A 40 10.65 -10.41 4.23
CA ILE A 40 9.32 -10.10 3.71
C ILE A 40 8.37 -10.52 4.83
N VAL A 41 7.67 -9.55 5.43
CA VAL A 41 6.59 -9.82 6.38
C VAL A 41 5.31 -9.39 5.71
N GLU A 42 4.43 -10.34 5.47
CA GLU A 42 3.10 -10.13 4.90
C GLU A 42 2.06 -10.39 5.98
N ASN A 43 1.14 -9.44 6.12
CA ASN A 43 0.01 -9.52 7.04
C ASN A 43 -1.26 -9.13 6.28
N GLY A 44 -1.72 -10.01 5.40
CA GLY A 44 -2.83 -9.75 4.49
C GLY A 44 -2.39 -8.90 3.29
N GLY A 45 -3.01 -7.74 3.10
CA GLY A 45 -2.66 -6.82 2.00
C GLY A 45 -1.42 -5.96 2.28
N ASP A 46 -0.79 -6.14 3.45
CA ASP A 46 0.21 -5.23 4.00
C ASP A 46 1.56 -5.91 4.17
N ILE A 47 2.57 -5.34 3.51
CA ILE A 47 3.90 -5.93 3.40
C ILE A 47 4.93 -4.95 3.97
N PHE A 48 5.79 -5.45 4.86
CA PHE A 48 7.09 -4.85 5.12
C PHE A 48 8.17 -5.61 4.34
N LEU A 49 8.98 -4.88 3.59
CA LEU A 49 10.01 -5.44 2.71
C LEU A 49 11.37 -4.81 3.02
N ALA A 50 12.35 -5.66 3.35
CA ALA A 50 13.78 -5.34 3.37
C ALA A 50 14.51 -6.36 2.51
N THR A 51 15.25 -5.95 1.48
CA THR A 51 15.86 -6.91 0.56
C THR A 51 17.17 -6.42 -0.05
N LYS A 52 18.01 -7.37 -0.46
CA LYS A 52 19.29 -7.11 -1.14
C LYS A 52 19.26 -7.39 -2.64
N VAL A 53 18.14 -7.89 -3.16
CA VAL A 53 17.96 -8.22 -4.57
C VAL A 53 16.68 -7.57 -5.09
N LYS A 54 16.59 -7.31 -6.39
CA LYS A 54 15.37 -6.78 -7.02
C LYS A 54 14.22 -7.75 -6.79
N ARG A 55 13.05 -7.25 -6.36
CA ARG A 55 11.87 -8.05 -6.06
C ARG A 55 10.70 -7.62 -6.93
N LYS A 56 9.89 -8.59 -7.34
CA LYS A 56 8.61 -8.34 -8.00
C LYS A 56 7.50 -8.38 -6.96
N ILE A 57 6.64 -7.38 -6.97
CA ILE A 57 5.40 -7.34 -6.20
C ILE A 57 4.22 -7.38 -7.16
N SER A 58 3.14 -8.03 -6.77
CA SER A 58 1.97 -8.22 -7.62
C SER A 58 0.73 -7.71 -6.90
N ILE A 59 -0.05 -6.87 -7.57
CA ILE A 59 -1.39 -6.49 -7.12
C ILE A 59 -2.37 -7.34 -7.91
N PHE A 60 -3.18 -8.14 -7.22
CA PHE A 60 -4.19 -8.96 -7.85
C PHE A 60 -5.49 -8.17 -8.01
N THR A 61 -6.13 -8.31 -9.17
CA THR A 61 -7.47 -7.76 -9.41
C THR A 61 -8.37 -8.87 -9.94
N GLU A 62 -9.46 -9.19 -9.23
CA GLU A 62 -10.35 -10.30 -9.62
C GLU A 62 -11.35 -9.93 -10.74
N LYS A 63 -11.31 -8.70 -11.25
CA LYS A 63 -12.22 -8.24 -12.30
C LYS A 63 -11.70 -8.57 -13.70
N LYS A 64 -12.55 -9.25 -14.48
CA LYS A 64 -12.29 -9.70 -15.87
C LYS A 64 -11.81 -8.60 -16.84
N SER A 65 -11.99 -7.32 -16.51
CA SER A 65 -11.59 -6.18 -17.33
C SER A 65 -10.12 -5.76 -17.18
N LEU A 66 -9.38 -6.34 -16.22
CA LEU A 66 -7.95 -6.12 -16.03
C LEU A 66 -7.17 -7.44 -16.10
N PRO A 67 -5.85 -7.38 -16.34
CA PRO A 67 -4.97 -8.52 -16.10
C PRO A 67 -5.17 -9.06 -14.68
N SER A 68 -5.03 -10.38 -14.50
CA SER A 68 -5.20 -11.03 -13.18
C SER A 68 -4.28 -10.45 -12.11
N SER A 69 -3.12 -9.93 -12.52
CA SER A 69 -2.25 -9.13 -11.67
C SER A 69 -1.58 -8.01 -12.47
N VAL A 70 -1.22 -6.94 -11.77
CA VAL A 70 -0.28 -5.93 -12.24
C VAL A 70 0.96 -6.00 -11.37
N ASP A 71 2.10 -6.21 -12.01
CA ASP A 71 3.36 -6.45 -11.32
C ASP A 71 4.24 -5.20 -11.35
N PHE A 72 4.96 -4.95 -10.24
CA PHE A 72 5.93 -3.87 -10.12
C PHE A 72 7.27 -4.39 -9.62
N TRP A 73 8.34 -3.80 -10.13
CA TRP A 73 9.68 -4.00 -9.63
C TRP A 73 9.98 -3.09 -8.44
N ILE A 74 10.61 -3.67 -7.42
CA ILE A 74 11.14 -2.96 -6.25
C ILE A 74 12.65 -3.17 -6.20
N ASP A 75 13.38 -2.05 -6.29
CA ASP A 75 14.83 -2.04 -6.15
C ASP A 75 15.25 -2.19 -4.69
N PRO A 76 16.28 -3.00 -4.39
CA PRO A 76 16.74 -3.22 -3.01
C PRO A 76 17.18 -1.92 -2.34
N GLY A 77 17.77 -0.98 -3.09
CA GLY A 77 18.22 0.33 -2.59
C GLY A 77 17.09 1.25 -2.10
N LYS A 78 15.83 0.91 -2.37
CA LYS A 78 14.66 1.63 -1.87
C LYS A 78 14.16 1.07 -0.54
N THR A 79 14.65 -0.10 -0.11
CA THR A 79 14.20 -0.80 1.10
C THR A 79 15.07 -0.47 2.32
N PRO A 80 14.57 -0.56 3.57
CA PRO A 80 13.26 -1.05 3.96
C PRO A 80 12.11 -0.11 3.59
N LEU A 81 10.96 -0.68 3.26
CA LEU A 81 9.73 0.05 2.95
C LEU A 81 8.49 -0.77 3.28
N GLY A 82 7.34 -0.10 3.30
CA GLY A 82 6.01 -0.69 3.38
C GLY A 82 5.27 -0.62 2.06
N ILE A 83 4.53 -1.67 1.73
CA ILE A 83 3.67 -1.79 0.55
C ILE A 83 2.33 -2.31 1.05
N CYS A 84 1.32 -1.46 1.04
CA CYS A 84 0.04 -1.75 1.68
C CYS A 84 -1.10 -1.56 0.70
N THR A 85 -2.07 -2.47 0.74
CA THR A 85 -3.18 -2.48 -0.20
C THR A 85 -4.50 -2.43 0.56
N SER A 86 -5.32 -1.43 0.25
CA SER A 86 -6.71 -1.36 0.69
C SER A 86 -7.62 -1.73 -0.47
N SER A 87 -8.76 -2.34 -0.15
CA SER A 87 -9.76 -2.75 -1.12
C SER A 87 -11.16 -2.50 -0.52
N GLY A 88 -12.10 -2.06 -1.35
CA GLY A 88 -13.52 -1.95 -0.96
C GLY A 88 -14.36 -3.14 -1.38
N THR A 89 -13.80 -4.08 -2.15
CA THR A 89 -14.51 -5.24 -2.72
C THR A 89 -14.04 -6.59 -2.18
N GLU A 90 -12.80 -6.65 -1.68
CA GLU A 90 -12.12 -7.85 -1.18
C GLU A 90 -11.59 -7.67 0.24
N GLY A 91 -11.84 -8.66 1.11
CA GLY A 91 -11.40 -8.71 2.50
C GLY A 91 -12.49 -8.34 3.52
N PRO A 92 -12.33 -8.75 4.80
CA PRO A 92 -13.32 -8.49 5.87
C PRO A 92 -13.34 -7.03 6.34
N SER A 93 -12.36 -6.23 5.92
CA SER A 93 -12.15 -4.86 6.38
C SER A 93 -13.02 -3.89 5.57
N PHE A 94 -13.96 -3.24 6.25
CA PHE A 94 -14.88 -2.28 5.65
C PHE A 94 -14.12 -1.03 5.14
N SER A 95 -14.24 -0.73 3.85
CA SER A 95 -13.85 0.57 3.27
C SER A 95 -15.09 1.33 2.81
N PHE A 96 -15.04 2.67 2.88
CA PHE A 96 -16.16 3.54 2.49
C PHE A 96 -16.22 3.80 0.97
N GLY A 97 -15.20 3.37 0.22
CA GLY A 97 -15.09 3.56 -1.23
C GLY A 97 -15.48 2.33 -2.03
N ARG A 98 -15.34 2.43 -3.35
CA ARG A 98 -15.62 1.36 -4.32
C ARG A 98 -14.36 0.91 -5.09
N ALA A 99 -13.18 1.26 -4.59
CA ALA A 99 -11.93 0.83 -5.19
C ALA A 99 -11.85 -0.70 -5.24
N ASP A 100 -11.41 -1.22 -6.37
CA ASP A 100 -11.05 -2.63 -6.48
C ASP A 100 -9.76 -2.89 -5.70
N ALA A 101 -8.79 -1.98 -5.83
CA ALA A 101 -7.59 -1.96 -5.00
C ALA A 101 -6.96 -0.56 -4.99
N VAL A 102 -6.32 -0.21 -3.88
CA VAL A 102 -5.42 0.94 -3.76
C VAL A 102 -4.16 0.47 -3.07
N MET A 103 -3.03 0.46 -3.78
CA MET A 103 -1.71 0.16 -3.22
C MET A 103 -0.96 1.45 -2.94
N VAL A 104 -0.32 1.53 -1.78
CA VAL A 104 0.54 2.63 -1.37
C VAL A 104 1.91 2.10 -0.97
N ILE A 105 2.97 2.78 -1.43
CA ILE A 105 4.35 2.52 -1.02
C ILE A 105 4.86 3.68 -0.16
N SER A 106 5.40 3.38 1.01
CA SER A 106 5.96 4.37 1.95
C SER A 106 7.21 3.83 2.64
N SER A 107 8.03 4.71 3.21
CA SER A 107 9.13 4.27 4.10
C SER A 107 8.64 3.64 5.41
N SER A 108 7.35 3.79 5.74
CA SER A 108 6.69 3.13 6.86
C SER A 108 5.46 2.36 6.36
N ALA A 109 5.33 1.09 6.75
CA ALA A 109 4.17 0.30 6.42
C ALA A 109 2.94 0.75 7.22
N ALA A 110 3.10 1.28 8.43
CA ALA A 110 1.99 1.88 9.18
C ALA A 110 1.38 3.08 8.41
N ILE A 111 2.21 3.95 7.84
CA ILE A 111 1.75 5.06 7.01
C ILE A 111 1.15 4.55 5.70
N ALA A 112 1.78 3.57 5.04
CA ALA A 112 1.26 2.99 3.80
C ALA A 112 -0.16 2.43 3.99
N ASP A 113 -0.40 1.65 5.06
CA ASP A 113 -1.70 1.04 5.39
C ASP A 113 -2.78 2.11 5.64
N ALA A 114 -2.47 3.09 6.49
CA ALA A 114 -3.40 4.20 6.75
C ALA A 114 -3.71 5.02 5.51
N MET A 115 -2.70 5.31 4.68
CA MET A 115 -2.86 6.06 3.44
C MET A 115 -3.62 5.25 2.38
N ALA A 116 -3.40 3.94 2.30
CA ALA A 116 -4.15 3.05 1.41
C ALA A 116 -5.62 3.05 1.79
N THR A 117 -5.94 2.93 3.09
CA THR A 117 -7.32 3.04 3.59
C THR A 117 -7.92 4.42 3.28
N ALA A 118 -7.19 5.50 3.54
CA ALA A 118 -7.65 6.85 3.29
C ALA A 118 -7.92 7.10 1.79
N ALA A 119 -7.04 6.63 0.92
CA ALA A 119 -7.20 6.74 -0.52
C ALA A 119 -8.33 5.83 -1.04
N GLY A 120 -8.44 4.59 -0.56
CA GLY A 120 -9.55 3.68 -0.85
C GLY A 120 -10.90 4.31 -0.55
N ASN A 121 -11.06 4.95 0.61
CA ASN A 121 -12.27 5.67 1.01
C ASN A 121 -12.65 6.85 0.09
N ARG A 122 -11.71 7.36 -0.72
CA ARG A 122 -11.92 8.50 -1.65
C ARG A 122 -12.23 8.09 -3.08
N VAL A 123 -12.10 6.80 -3.40
CA VAL A 123 -12.39 6.27 -4.73
C VAL A 123 -13.87 5.85 -4.79
N HIS A 124 -14.68 6.56 -5.57
CA HIS A 124 -16.09 6.20 -5.77
C HIS A 124 -16.40 5.83 -7.23
N SER A 125 -15.62 6.37 -8.16
CA SER A 125 -15.74 6.14 -9.59
C SER A 125 -14.39 6.32 -10.29
N ARG A 126 -14.33 5.99 -11.58
CA ARG A 126 -13.11 6.06 -12.40
C ARG A 126 -12.56 7.48 -12.53
N THR A 127 -13.42 8.50 -12.45
CA THR A 127 -13.00 9.90 -12.51
C THR A 127 -12.23 10.36 -11.27
N ASP A 128 -12.28 9.60 -10.18
CA ASP A 128 -11.56 9.93 -8.94
C ASP A 128 -10.08 9.55 -8.98
N ILE A 129 -9.62 8.74 -9.94
CA ILE A 129 -8.25 8.21 -10.01
C ILE A 129 -7.22 9.35 -9.88
N HIS A 130 -7.32 10.38 -10.71
CA HIS A 130 -6.37 11.50 -10.69
C HIS A 130 -6.37 12.23 -9.34
N LYS A 131 -7.55 12.53 -8.79
CA LYS A 131 -7.70 13.21 -7.51
C LYS A 131 -7.10 12.42 -6.35
N VAL A 132 -7.24 11.09 -6.38
CA VAL A 132 -6.71 10.21 -5.35
C VAL A 132 -5.18 10.10 -5.46
N LEU A 133 -4.64 10.01 -6.67
CA LEU A 133 -3.19 10.04 -6.87
C LEU A 133 -2.57 11.38 -6.45
N ASP A 134 -3.24 12.50 -6.71
CA ASP A 134 -2.79 13.82 -6.23
C ASP A 134 -2.85 13.93 -4.70
N PHE A 135 -3.86 13.33 -4.07
CA PHE A 135 -3.92 13.20 -2.61
C PHE A 135 -2.72 12.42 -2.05
N LEU A 136 -2.40 11.26 -2.65
CA LEU A 136 -1.22 10.46 -2.25
C LEU A 136 0.09 11.23 -2.48
N ARG A 137 0.19 11.97 -3.58
CA ARG A 137 1.35 12.82 -3.91
C ARG A 137 1.59 13.93 -2.88
N GLY A 138 0.54 14.44 -2.24
CA GLY A 138 0.65 15.45 -1.19
C GLY A 138 1.15 14.92 0.16
N ALA A 139 1.21 13.60 0.36
CA ALA A 139 1.62 12.99 1.61
C ALA A 139 3.15 12.86 1.71
N ARG A 140 3.72 13.36 2.80
CA ARG A 140 5.17 13.52 2.97
C ARG A 140 5.96 12.22 2.86
N HIS A 141 5.41 11.12 3.37
CA HIS A 141 6.11 9.85 3.49
C HIS A 141 5.72 8.82 2.43
N VAL A 142 4.73 9.14 1.59
CA VAL A 142 4.31 8.28 0.48
C VAL A 142 5.24 8.49 -0.73
N ARG A 143 5.74 7.39 -1.27
CA ARG A 143 6.67 7.37 -2.42
C ARG A 143 5.97 7.05 -3.72
N ALA A 144 4.91 6.23 -3.65
CA ALA A 144 4.13 5.84 -4.80
C ALA A 144 2.73 5.38 -4.43
N GLY A 145 1.84 5.41 -5.41
CA GLY A 145 0.46 4.96 -5.29
C GLY A 145 -0.06 4.36 -6.58
N ALA A 146 -0.92 3.36 -6.45
CA ALA A 146 -1.65 2.73 -7.53
C ALA A 146 -3.13 2.64 -7.16
N VAL A 147 -4.02 3.00 -8.08
CA VAL A 147 -5.48 2.94 -7.90
C VAL A 147 -6.07 2.10 -9.00
N PHE A 148 -6.95 1.16 -8.64
CA PHE A 148 -7.68 0.28 -9.54
C PHE A 148 -9.17 0.41 -9.27
N ILE A 149 -9.95 0.70 -10.31
CA ILE A 149 -11.41 0.75 -10.22
C ILE A 149 -12.06 0.47 -11.58
N GLU A 150 -12.97 -0.50 -11.60
CA GLU A 150 -13.86 -0.82 -12.73
C GLU A 150 -13.14 -1.02 -14.07
N GLY A 151 -11.97 -1.65 -14.05
CA GLY A 151 -11.20 -1.91 -15.27
C GLY A 151 -10.22 -0.80 -15.66
N GLU A 152 -10.19 0.31 -14.91
CA GLU A 152 -9.23 1.39 -15.10
C GLU A 152 -8.21 1.42 -13.97
N MET A 153 -7.02 1.91 -14.29
CA MET A 153 -5.92 2.00 -13.36
C MET A 153 -5.12 3.29 -13.55
N GLY A 154 -4.58 3.81 -12.46
CA GLY A 154 -3.66 4.93 -12.48
C GLY A 154 -2.55 4.75 -11.46
N PHE A 155 -1.36 5.25 -11.81
CA PHE A 155 -0.15 5.11 -11.02
C PHE A 155 0.54 6.46 -10.86
N TRP A 156 1.17 6.66 -9.72
CA TRP A 156 2.06 7.77 -9.47
C TRP A 156 3.26 7.35 -8.63
N GLY A 157 4.41 7.97 -8.88
CA GLY A 157 5.60 7.87 -8.04
C GLY A 157 6.57 6.83 -8.54
N ASP A 158 7.36 6.30 -7.63
CA ASP A 158 8.47 5.39 -7.91
C ASP A 158 8.00 3.94 -8.15
N LEU A 159 7.22 3.73 -9.22
CA LEU A 159 6.72 2.44 -9.68
C LEU A 159 7.30 2.11 -11.05
N GLU A 160 7.98 0.98 -11.14
CA GLU A 160 8.46 0.40 -12.40
C GLU A 160 7.59 -0.82 -12.69
N LEU A 161 6.84 -0.82 -13.80
CA LEU A 161 6.04 -1.98 -14.22
C LEU A 161 6.97 -3.15 -14.55
N ALA A 162 6.57 -4.35 -14.13
CA ALA A 162 7.20 -5.60 -14.53
C ALA A 162 6.35 -6.27 -15.62
N GLU A 163 6.99 -6.65 -16.72
CA GLU A 163 6.40 -7.45 -17.80
C GLU A 163 6.28 -8.95 -17.44
#